data_AF-A0A2M9IT24-F1
#
_entry.id   AF-A0A2M9IT24-F1
#
_cell.length_a   1.000
_cell.length_b   1.000
_cell.length_c   1.000
_cell.angle_alpha   90.00
_cell.angle_beta   90.00
_cell.angle_gamma   90.00
#
_symmetry.space_group_name_H-M   'P 1'
#
loop_
_entity.id
_entity.type
_entity.pdbx_description
1 polymer ?
#
loop_
_entity_poly.entity_id
_entity_poly.type
_entity_poly.pdbx_seq_one_letter_code
_entity_poly.pdbx_strand_id
1 'polypeptide(L)'
;MIPPRARTWGRIGQTPVVRVRGRSSGRVSMAGMTCYKPGERSRLIYAIREYRGRKDEPKGFGWRDFRDLIVRARTQLGGPIVLVWDNLRLHLTAGMRAFIETNAEWLTVFHLPAYAPDLNPQEGVWSLVKREIGNLAAADLTQITRAVKRRLKRIQYRPELVDGCLATTGLTLES
;
A
#
# COMPACT_ATOMS: atom_id res chain seq x y z
N MET A 1 9.51 0.53 -17.29
CA MET A 1 8.99 1.28 -16.12
C MET A 1 10.09 2.25 -15.75
N ILE A 2 9.78 3.52 -15.49
CA ILE A 2 10.80 4.43 -14.94
C ILE A 2 10.87 4.12 -13.45
N PRO A 3 11.99 3.58 -12.92
CA PRO A 3 12.11 3.36 -11.49
C PRO A 3 12.09 4.72 -10.76
N PRO A 4 11.60 4.78 -9.51
CA PRO A 4 11.70 6.00 -8.73
C PRO A 4 13.16 6.42 -8.58
N ARG A 5 13.46 7.71 -8.78
CA ARG A 5 14.84 8.24 -8.66
C ARG A 5 15.31 8.06 -7.21
N ALA A 6 16.47 7.44 -7.03
CA ALA A 6 17.10 7.25 -5.73
C ALA A 6 18.60 7.59 -5.82
N ARG A 7 19.23 7.82 -4.67
CA ARG A 7 20.67 8.13 -4.58
C ARG A 7 21.47 6.86 -4.86
N THR A 8 22.48 6.97 -5.73
CA THR A 8 23.43 5.90 -6.06
C THR A 8 24.86 6.41 -5.95
N TRP A 9 25.81 5.48 -5.82
CA TRP A 9 27.24 5.79 -5.82
C TRP A 9 27.75 5.94 -7.25
N GLY A 10 28.60 6.94 -7.47
CA GLY A 10 29.29 7.19 -8.73
C GLY A 10 30.74 7.54 -8.47
N ARG A 11 31.58 7.49 -9.51
CA ARG A 11 32.95 7.97 -9.41
C ARG A 11 32.93 9.49 -9.18
N ILE A 12 33.87 9.99 -8.37
CA ILE A 12 34.02 11.42 -8.11
C ILE A 12 34.17 12.16 -9.45
N GLY A 13 33.39 13.23 -9.65
CA GLY A 13 33.39 14.01 -10.89
C GLY A 13 32.63 13.37 -12.07
N GLN A 14 32.02 12.20 -11.91
CA GLN A 14 31.28 11.52 -12.98
C GLN A 14 29.83 11.24 -12.55
N THR A 15 28.89 11.90 -13.22
CA THR A 15 27.45 11.63 -13.01
C THR A 15 27.12 10.20 -13.43
N PRO A 16 26.66 9.32 -12.51
CA PRO A 16 26.31 7.96 -12.86
C PRO A 16 25.07 7.93 -13.78
N VAL A 17 25.21 7.31 -14.95
CA VAL A 17 24.10 7.10 -15.90
C VAL A 17 23.59 5.67 -15.78
N VAL A 18 22.41 5.51 -15.18
CA VAL A 18 21.71 4.22 -15.11
C VAL A 18 20.73 4.12 -16.27
N ARG A 19 21.03 3.25 -17.25
CA ARG A 19 20.12 2.98 -18.36
C ARG A 19 19.00 2.06 -17.91
N VAL A 20 17.76 2.50 -18.13
CA VAL A 20 16.55 1.75 -17.78
C VAL A 20 15.66 1.59 -19.01
N ARG A 21 14.91 0.49 -19.10
CA ARG A 21 13.90 0.33 -20.18
C ARG A 21 12.73 1.29 -19.94
N GLY A 22 12.73 2.40 -20.68
CA GLY A 22 11.79 3.52 -20.53
C GLY A 22 10.32 3.24 -20.86
N ARG A 23 9.97 2.07 -21.43
CA ARG A 23 8.58 1.71 -21.78
C ARG A 23 8.31 0.23 -21.56
N SER A 24 7.99 -0.15 -20.32
CA SER A 24 7.25 -1.39 -20.10
C SER A 24 5.81 -0.98 -19.79
N SER A 25 4.83 -1.54 -20.50
CA SER A 25 3.40 -1.37 -20.22
C SER A 25 2.99 -1.93 -18.84
N GLY A 26 3.85 -2.77 -18.26
CA GLY A 26 3.59 -3.43 -16.99
C GLY A 26 3.76 -2.54 -15.76
N ARG A 27 2.89 -2.74 -14.76
CA ARG A 27 2.91 -2.06 -13.46
C ARG A 27 2.57 -3.02 -12.33
N VAL A 28 3.06 -2.70 -11.14
CA VAL A 28 2.66 -3.36 -9.88
C VAL A 28 1.85 -2.36 -9.09
N SER A 29 0.59 -2.68 -8.84
CA SER A 29 -0.29 -1.91 -7.96
C SER A 29 -0.30 -2.54 -6.58
N MET A 30 -0.32 -1.71 -5.53
CA MET A 30 -0.41 -2.16 -4.14
C MET A 30 -1.61 -1.50 -3.47
N ALA A 31 -2.27 -2.25 -2.60
CA ALA A 31 -3.28 -1.75 -1.68
C ALA A 31 -2.99 -2.37 -0.30
N GLY A 32 -3.28 -1.65 0.78
CA GLY A 32 -3.06 -2.21 2.10
C GLY A 32 -3.66 -1.38 3.21
N MET A 33 -3.71 -2.00 4.38
CA MET A 33 -4.17 -1.41 5.63
C MET A 33 -3.13 -1.71 6.69
N THR A 34 -2.72 -0.67 7.40
CA THR A 34 -2.07 -0.81 8.70
C THR A 34 -3.14 -0.90 9.76
N CYS A 35 -3.15 -1.99 10.52
CA CYS A 35 -4.17 -2.29 11.51
C CYS A 35 -3.56 -2.26 12.91
N TYR A 36 -4.24 -1.57 13.82
CA TYR A 36 -3.77 -1.32 15.17
C TYR A 36 -4.88 -1.61 16.17
N LYS A 37 -4.51 -2.16 17.33
CA LYS A 37 -5.40 -2.36 18.47
C LYS A 37 -4.56 -2.32 19.75
N PRO A 38 -4.88 -1.48 20.75
CA PRO A 38 -4.16 -1.43 22.00
C PRO A 38 -4.03 -2.83 22.63
N GLY A 39 -2.83 -3.14 23.13
CA GLY A 39 -2.51 -4.46 23.70
C GLY A 39 -2.33 -5.59 22.69
N GLU A 40 -2.55 -5.36 21.39
CA GLU A 40 -2.31 -6.35 20.34
C GLU A 40 -1.21 -5.92 19.38
N ARG A 41 -0.54 -6.92 18.79
CA ARG A 41 0.45 -6.72 17.73
C ARG A 41 -0.18 -6.07 16.50
N SER A 42 0.38 -4.94 16.05
CA SER A 42 0.02 -4.28 14.79
C SER A 42 0.24 -5.18 13.57
N ARG A 43 -0.66 -5.09 12.60
CA ARG A 43 -0.70 -5.97 11.41
C ARG A 43 -0.72 -5.13 10.13
N LEU A 44 0.09 -5.53 9.15
CA LEU A 44 -0.01 -5.05 7.78
C LEU A 44 -0.76 -6.08 6.93
N ILE A 45 -1.90 -5.69 6.39
CA ILE A 45 -2.74 -6.52 5.52
C ILE A 45 -2.77 -5.87 4.14
N TYR A 46 -2.24 -6.57 3.11
CA TYR A 46 -2.00 -5.96 1.80
C TYR A 46 -2.35 -6.86 0.61
N ALA A 47 -2.71 -6.26 -0.51
CA ALA A 47 -2.92 -6.91 -1.79
C ALA A 47 -1.97 -6.32 -2.83
N ILE A 48 -1.56 -7.14 -3.81
CA ILE A 48 -0.69 -6.73 -4.91
C ILE A 48 -1.33 -7.21 -6.20
N ARG A 49 -1.35 -6.35 -7.22
CA ARG A 49 -1.81 -6.70 -8.55
C ARG A 49 -0.74 -6.37 -9.59
N GLU A 50 -0.40 -7.36 -10.39
CA GLU A 50 0.41 -7.15 -11.58
C GLU A 50 -0.53 -6.81 -12.74
N TYR A 51 -0.14 -5.82 -13.53
CA TYR A 51 -0.72 -5.56 -14.84
C TYR A 51 0.39 -5.72 -15.84
N ARG A 52 0.18 -6.53 -16.88
CA ARG A 52 1.16 -6.83 -17.93
C ARG A 52 0.84 -6.13 -19.25
N GLY A 53 -0.31 -5.47 -19.35
CA GLY A 53 -0.75 -4.82 -20.58
C GLY A 53 -1.49 -5.75 -21.53
N ARG A 54 -2.03 -6.85 -21.02
CA ARG A 54 -2.82 -7.78 -21.84
C ARG A 54 -4.19 -7.17 -22.17
N LYS A 55 -4.78 -7.59 -23.29
CA LYS A 55 -6.13 -7.19 -23.68
C LYS A 55 -7.10 -7.58 -22.56
N ASP A 56 -8.02 -6.68 -22.22
CA ASP A 56 -9.04 -6.85 -21.17
C ASP A 56 -8.51 -7.09 -19.74
N GLU A 57 -7.21 -6.92 -19.52
CA GLU A 57 -6.61 -7.02 -18.20
C GLU A 57 -6.91 -5.77 -17.36
N PRO A 58 -7.46 -5.92 -16.14
CA PRO A 58 -7.70 -4.78 -15.27
C PRO A 58 -6.39 -4.05 -14.96
N LYS A 59 -6.39 -2.73 -15.22
CA LYS A 59 -5.23 -1.85 -15.08
C LYS A 59 -4.75 -1.66 -13.63
N GLY A 60 -5.56 -2.05 -12.66
CA GLY A 60 -5.31 -1.87 -11.23
C GLY A 60 -6.42 -2.50 -10.40
N PHE A 61 -6.55 -2.04 -9.16
CA PHE A 61 -7.63 -2.47 -8.27
C PHE A 61 -8.97 -1.86 -8.69
N GLY A 62 -10.03 -2.64 -8.57
CA GLY A 62 -11.43 -2.20 -8.58
C GLY A 62 -12.01 -2.23 -7.17
N TRP A 63 -13.22 -1.70 -7.00
CA TRP A 63 -13.88 -1.62 -5.69
C TRP A 63 -14.07 -3.00 -5.02
N ARG A 64 -14.29 -4.07 -5.81
CA ARG A 64 -14.39 -5.44 -5.29
C ARG A 64 -13.09 -5.92 -4.64
N ASP A 65 -11.94 -5.51 -5.17
CA ASP A 65 -10.66 -5.88 -4.56
C ASP A 65 -10.47 -5.19 -3.20
N PHE A 66 -10.94 -3.95 -3.04
CA PHE A 66 -10.93 -3.25 -1.75
C PHE A 66 -11.92 -3.87 -0.76
N ARG A 67 -13.11 -4.25 -1.22
CA ARG A 67 -14.07 -5.03 -0.42
C ARG A 67 -13.43 -6.31 0.10
N ASP A 68 -12.80 -7.08 -0.78
CA ASP A 68 -12.17 -8.36 -0.41
C ASP A 68 -10.99 -8.14 0.56
N LEU A 69 -10.26 -7.04 0.40
CA LEU A 69 -9.23 -6.62 1.34
C LEU A 69 -9.80 -6.34 2.75
N ILE A 70 -10.91 -5.60 2.84
CA ILE A 70 -11.60 -5.30 4.12
C ILE A 70 -12.15 -6.57 4.76
N VAL A 71 -12.79 -7.44 3.99
CA VAL A 71 -13.30 -8.74 4.50
C VAL A 71 -12.17 -9.57 5.06
N ARG A 72 -11.04 -9.66 4.35
CA ARG A 72 -9.85 -10.36 4.83
C ARG A 72 -9.28 -9.72 6.10
N ALA A 73 -9.35 -8.39 6.23
CA ALA A 73 -9.01 -7.69 7.45
C ALA A 73 -9.86 -8.17 8.63
N ARG A 74 -11.19 -8.16 8.45
CA ARG A 74 -12.15 -8.61 9.46
C ARG A 74 -11.85 -10.03 9.92
N THR A 75 -11.65 -10.95 8.98
CA THR A 75 -11.33 -12.35 9.31
C THR A 75 -10.02 -12.48 10.10
N GLN A 76 -8.99 -11.69 9.77
CA GLN A 76 -7.70 -11.76 10.47
C GLN A 76 -7.68 -11.00 11.80
N LEU A 77 -8.52 -9.99 11.97
CA LEU A 77 -8.60 -9.17 13.18
C LEU A 77 -9.62 -9.72 14.19
N GLY A 78 -10.60 -10.50 13.73
CA GLY A 78 -11.53 -11.22 14.59
C GLY A 78 -12.58 -10.35 15.28
N GLY A 79 -12.85 -9.14 14.78
CA GLY A 79 -13.81 -8.23 15.40
C GLY A 79 -14.25 -7.08 14.50
N PRO A 80 -15.08 -6.16 15.02
CA PRO A 80 -15.47 -4.94 14.34
C PRO A 80 -14.25 -4.08 13.97
N ILE A 81 -14.36 -3.35 12.86
CA ILE A 81 -13.29 -2.53 12.31
C ILE A 81 -13.77 -1.09 12.18
N VAL A 82 -12.94 -0.18 12.70
CA VAL A 82 -12.97 1.24 12.30
C VAL A 82 -11.96 1.43 11.17
N LEU A 83 -12.45 1.68 9.96
CA LEU A 83 -11.65 1.92 8.77
C LEU A 83 -11.50 3.42 8.54
N VAL A 84 -10.26 3.91 8.56
CA VAL A 84 -9.93 5.29 8.21
C VAL A 84 -9.14 5.28 6.90
N TRP A 85 -9.61 6.00 5.89
CA TRP A 85 -8.96 6.02 4.57
C TRP A 85 -9.20 7.34 3.81
N ASP A 86 -8.46 7.54 2.73
CA ASP A 86 -8.56 8.73 1.90
C ASP A 86 -9.81 8.73 0.98
N ASN A 87 -9.97 9.81 0.23
CA ASN A 87 -11.09 10.00 -0.71
C ASN A 87 -10.78 9.48 -2.12
N LEU A 88 -9.98 8.41 -2.25
CA LEU A 88 -9.78 7.76 -3.55
C LEU A 88 -11.14 7.43 -4.17
N ARG A 89 -11.32 7.76 -5.46
CA ARG A 89 -12.62 7.58 -6.17
C ARG A 89 -13.20 6.17 -6.04
N LEU A 90 -12.34 5.15 -5.92
CA LEU A 90 -12.76 3.75 -5.72
C LEU A 90 -13.45 3.51 -4.38
N HIS A 91 -13.04 4.23 -3.32
CA HIS A 91 -13.67 4.20 -1.99
C HIS A 91 -15.08 4.81 -2.00
N LEU A 92 -15.34 5.71 -2.95
CA LEU A 92 -16.59 6.47 -3.07
C LEU A 92 -17.58 5.84 -4.07
N THR A 93 -17.27 4.68 -4.64
CA THR A 93 -18.15 4.01 -5.61
C THR A 93 -19.45 3.54 -4.95
N ALA A 94 -20.55 3.50 -5.72
CA ALA A 94 -21.84 3.03 -5.20
C ALA A 94 -21.77 1.60 -4.64
N GLY A 95 -20.99 0.71 -5.29
CA GLY A 95 -20.76 -0.64 -4.79
C GLY A 95 -20.02 -0.69 -3.45
N MET A 96 -19.07 0.22 -3.24
CA MET A 96 -18.39 0.34 -1.94
C MET A 96 -19.31 0.91 -0.87
N ARG A 97 -20.10 1.95 -1.20
CA ARG A 97 -21.07 2.54 -0.28
C ARG A 97 -22.11 1.52 0.18
N ALA A 98 -22.72 0.79 -0.76
CA ALA A 98 -23.68 -0.26 -0.44
C ALA A 98 -23.07 -1.36 0.44
N PHE A 99 -21.81 -1.75 0.15
CA PHE A 99 -21.09 -2.69 0.99
C PHE A 99 -20.91 -2.17 2.42
N ILE A 100 -20.50 -0.92 2.59
CA ILE A 100 -20.33 -0.30 3.92
C ILE A 100 -21.67 -0.25 4.66
N GLU A 101 -22.73 0.23 4.02
CA GLU A 101 -24.07 0.34 4.61
C GLU A 101 -24.62 -1.02 5.06
N THR A 102 -24.48 -2.05 4.22
CA THR A 102 -24.94 -3.42 4.53
C THR A 102 -24.15 -4.05 5.70
N ASN A 103 -22.95 -3.55 5.99
CA ASN A 103 -22.05 -4.12 6.97
C ASN A 103 -21.82 -3.18 8.18
N ALA A 104 -22.70 -2.19 8.37
CA ALA A 104 -22.58 -1.18 9.41
C ALA A 104 -22.54 -1.75 10.85
N GLU A 105 -23.03 -2.98 11.07
CA GLU A 105 -22.96 -3.69 12.35
C GLU A 105 -21.52 -3.97 12.82
N TRP A 106 -20.56 -4.07 11.90
CA TRP A 106 -19.17 -4.42 12.20
C TRP A 106 -18.15 -3.53 11.49
N LEU A 107 -18.55 -2.72 10.52
CA LEU A 107 -17.68 -1.83 9.76
C LEU A 107 -18.10 -0.37 9.93
N THR A 108 -17.28 0.40 10.63
CA THR A 108 -17.41 1.86 10.72
C THR A 108 -16.36 2.50 9.84
N VAL A 109 -16.73 3.49 9.02
CA VAL A 109 -15.81 4.12 8.06
C VAL A 109 -15.72 5.61 8.31
N PHE A 110 -14.49 6.13 8.40
CA PHE A 110 -14.19 7.55 8.42
C PHE A 110 -13.30 7.90 7.23
N HIS A 111 -13.58 9.06 6.62
CA HIS A 111 -12.79 9.61 5.54
C HIS A 111 -11.82 10.65 6.08
N LEU A 112 -10.57 10.57 5.64
CA LEU A 112 -9.59 11.62 5.90
C LEU A 112 -9.99 12.91 5.16
N PRO A 113 -9.59 14.08 5.68
CA PRO A 113 -9.69 15.33 4.95
C PRO A 113 -9.02 15.24 3.58
N ALA A 114 -9.51 16.02 2.63
CA ALA A 114 -8.88 16.10 1.31
C ALA A 114 -7.42 16.57 1.45
N TYR A 115 -6.51 15.95 0.70
CA TYR A 115 -5.08 16.29 0.67
C TYR A 115 -4.36 16.17 2.03
N ALA A 116 -4.76 15.24 2.90
CA ALA A 116 -4.08 14.92 4.15
C ALA A 116 -3.32 13.56 4.10
N PRO A 117 -2.33 13.38 3.20
CA PRO A 117 -1.58 12.12 3.11
C PRO A 117 -0.69 11.86 4.34
N ASP A 118 -0.30 12.92 5.04
CA ASP A 118 0.46 12.91 6.30
C ASP A 118 -0.30 12.23 7.44
N LEU A 119 -1.63 12.22 7.40
CA LEU A 119 -2.46 11.50 8.36
C LEU A 119 -2.63 10.01 8.03
N ASN A 120 -2.18 9.56 6.85
CA ASN A 120 -2.33 8.19 6.41
C ASN A 120 -1.05 7.37 6.66
N PRO A 121 -1.01 6.47 7.68
CA PRO A 121 0.17 5.66 7.97
C PRO A 121 0.57 4.73 6.81
N GLN A 122 -0.36 4.46 5.88
CA GLN A 122 -0.07 3.67 4.70
C GLN A 122 0.98 4.35 3.78
N GLU A 123 1.08 5.69 3.78
CA GLU A 123 2.11 6.42 3.04
C GLU A 123 3.53 6.15 3.58
N GLY A 124 3.66 5.91 4.89
CA GLY A 124 4.89 5.43 5.52
C GLY A 124 5.31 4.07 4.97
N VAL A 125 4.36 3.12 4.90
CA VAL A 125 4.59 1.78 4.31
C VAL A 125 5.02 1.90 2.85
N TRP A 126 4.35 2.75 2.06
CA TRP A 126 4.73 3.00 0.67
C TRP A 126 6.12 3.59 0.52
N SER A 127 6.50 4.52 1.40
CA SER A 127 7.84 5.09 1.44
C SER A 127 8.90 4.03 1.76
N LEU A 128 8.62 3.12 2.71
CA LEU A 128 9.49 1.99 3.06
C LEU A 128 9.65 1.00 1.89
N VAL A 129 8.63 0.82 1.05
CA VAL A 129 8.71 -0.02 -0.15
C VAL A 129 9.49 0.69 -1.25
N LYS A 130 9.16 1.95 -1.56
CA LYS A 130 9.80 2.76 -2.61
C LYS A 130 11.31 2.88 -2.38
N ARG A 131 11.75 3.05 -1.13
CA ARG A 131 13.17 3.13 -0.77
C ARG A 131 13.96 1.87 -1.12
N GLU A 132 13.35 0.68 -0.99
CA GLU A 132 14.01 -0.58 -1.35
C GLU A 132 14.12 -0.75 -2.87
N ILE A 133 13.05 -0.41 -3.61
CA ILE A 133 13.00 -0.62 -5.05
C ILE A 133 13.66 0.51 -5.85
N GLY A 134 13.92 1.68 -5.25
CA GLY A 134 14.45 2.85 -5.95
C GLY A 134 15.84 2.63 -6.56
N ASN A 135 16.65 1.77 -5.96
CA ASN A 135 17.97 1.40 -6.47
C ASN A 135 17.98 0.04 -7.21
N LEU A 136 16.81 -0.57 -7.42
CA LEU A 136 16.71 -1.85 -8.08
C LEU A 136 16.82 -1.67 -9.61
N ALA A 137 17.93 -2.12 -10.20
CA ALA A 137 18.10 -2.24 -11.64
C ALA A 137 17.31 -3.46 -12.19
N ALA A 138 16.00 -3.46 -12.03
CA ALA A 138 15.15 -4.58 -12.44
C ALA A 138 15.12 -4.73 -13.97
N ALA A 139 15.36 -5.94 -14.46
CA ALA A 139 15.32 -6.29 -15.88
C ALA A 139 13.89 -6.42 -16.43
N ASP A 140 12.92 -6.81 -15.57
CA ASP A 140 11.53 -7.04 -15.94
C ASP A 140 10.54 -6.78 -14.79
N LEU A 141 9.24 -6.87 -15.10
CA LEU A 141 8.15 -6.68 -14.13
C LEU A 141 8.18 -7.73 -13.01
N THR A 142 8.54 -8.98 -13.33
CA THR A 142 8.55 -10.08 -12.36
C THR A 142 9.56 -9.81 -11.24
N GLN A 143 10.74 -9.27 -11.58
CA GLN A 143 11.74 -8.87 -10.59
C GLN A 143 11.22 -7.75 -9.68
N ILE A 144 10.53 -6.75 -10.24
CA ILE A 144 9.90 -5.67 -9.47
C ILE A 144 8.84 -6.24 -8.52
N THR A 145 7.93 -7.08 -9.01
CA THR A 145 6.91 -7.69 -8.15
C THR A 145 7.54 -8.52 -7.03
N ARG A 146 8.58 -9.30 -7.33
CA ARG A 146 9.28 -10.11 -6.33
C ARG A 146 9.89 -9.21 -5.24
N ALA A 147 10.56 -8.12 -5.63
CA ALA A 147 11.14 -7.17 -4.68
C ALA A 147 10.06 -6.51 -3.80
N VAL A 148 8.96 -6.07 -4.41
CA VAL A 148 7.81 -5.50 -3.69
C VAL A 148 7.20 -6.50 -2.72
N LYS A 149 6.91 -7.73 -3.17
CA LYS A 149 6.39 -8.82 -2.32
C LYS A 149 7.31 -9.12 -1.15
N ARG A 150 8.61 -9.26 -1.40
CA ARG A 150 9.61 -9.52 -0.35
C ARG A 150 9.65 -8.38 0.66
N ARG A 151 9.61 -7.13 0.21
CA ARG A 151 9.65 -5.96 1.10
C ARG A 151 8.39 -5.87 1.97
N LEU A 152 7.21 -6.00 1.37
CA LEU A 152 5.94 -6.02 2.10
C LEU A 152 5.88 -7.17 3.11
N LYS A 153 6.36 -8.37 2.75
CA LYS A 153 6.42 -9.50 3.67
C LYS A 153 7.36 -9.24 4.84
N ARG A 154 8.53 -8.61 4.62
CA ARG A 154 9.42 -8.18 5.71
C ARG A 154 8.76 -7.16 6.65
N ILE A 155 8.03 -6.18 6.10
CA ILE A 155 7.30 -5.19 6.92
C ILE A 155 6.19 -5.90 7.73
N GLN A 156 5.44 -6.81 7.11
CA GLN A 156 4.40 -7.59 7.79
C GLN A 156 4.93 -8.39 8.99
N TYR A 157 6.16 -8.91 8.94
CA TYR A 157 6.78 -9.62 10.06
C TYR A 157 7.44 -8.71 11.11
N ARG A 158 7.47 -7.40 10.88
CA ARG A 158 8.15 -6.39 11.71
C ARG A 158 7.17 -5.30 12.16
N PRO A 159 6.37 -5.56 13.21
CA PRO A 159 5.32 -4.65 13.68
C PRO A 159 5.83 -3.27 14.03
N GLU A 160 7.07 -3.16 14.53
CA GLU A 160 7.70 -1.90 14.89
C GLU A 160 7.84 -0.94 13.69
N LEU A 161 7.92 -1.48 12.47
CA LEU A 161 7.90 -0.66 11.25
C LEU A 161 6.50 -0.14 10.93
N VAL A 162 5.46 -0.91 11.28
CA VAL A 162 4.06 -0.50 11.13
C VAL A 162 3.73 0.55 12.18
N ASP A 163 4.11 0.32 13.43
CA ASP A 163 3.96 1.27 14.55
C ASP A 163 4.67 2.59 14.27
N GLY A 164 5.91 2.53 13.75
CA GLY A 164 6.64 3.72 13.33
C GLY A 164 5.94 4.53 12.24
N CYS A 165 5.15 3.89 11.36
CA CYS A 165 4.35 4.60 10.35
C CYS A 165 3.16 5.33 11.00
N LEU A 166 2.56 4.79 12.05
CA LEU A 166 1.53 5.50 12.83
C LEU A 166 2.13 6.68 13.59
N ALA A 167 3.26 6.48 14.27
CA ALA A 167 3.91 7.55 15.03
C ALA A 167 4.25 8.77 14.16
N THR A 168 4.62 8.56 12.90
CA THR A 168 4.92 9.67 11.97
C THR A 168 3.70 10.51 11.57
N THR A 169 2.47 10.02 11.76
CA THR A 169 1.26 10.81 11.46
C THR A 169 0.87 11.74 12.61
N GLY A 170 1.52 11.62 13.77
CA GLY A 170 1.13 12.32 15.00
C GLY A 170 -0.16 11.79 15.64
N LEU A 171 -0.79 10.76 15.06
CA LEU A 171 -1.96 10.10 15.63
C LEU A 171 -1.52 9.12 16.72
N THR A 172 -2.19 9.15 17.86
CA THR A 172 -1.99 8.22 18.97
C THR A 172 -3.24 7.40 19.18
N LEU A 173 -3.05 6.14 19.56
CA LEU A 173 -4.13 5.31 20.08
C LEU A 173 -4.05 5.38 21.60
N GLU A 174 -4.95 6.14 22.21
CA GLU A 174 -5.08 6.16 23.66
C GLU A 174 -5.62 4.80 24.12
N SER A 175 -5.01 4.27 25.17
CA SER A 175 -5.35 3.00 25.81
C SER A 175 -6.49 3.14 26.80
#